data_AF-A0A086A3P7-F1
#
_entry.id   AF-A0A086A3P7-F1
#
_cell.length_a   1.000
_cell.length_b   1.000
_cell.length_c   1.000
_cell.angle_alpha   90.00
_cell.angle_beta   90.00
_cell.angle_gamma   90.00
#
_symmetry.space_group_name_H-M   'P 1'
#
loop_
_entity.id
_entity.type
_entity.pdbx_description
1 polymer ?
#
loop_
_entity_poly.entity_id
_entity_poly.type
_entity_poly.pdbx_seq_one_letter_code
_entity_poly.pdbx_strand_id
1 'polypeptide(L)'
;MVYTIGCTKDVDKELIKMTATMSVSKKISRGARSDVEYIQKFTECKATFSRTFSGLGSMFRADKLKNIYLPAPAGILPDIYWENPTLKPAEERKASFYIFRADQQRMNNAVKIPYIYLKLDNESHSETGYLTEIYVYTLGEKIGGLTIFFIMVINLILFITALIKYQRNKLYVGIGMVTILFYILLLLF
;
A
#
# COMPACT_ATOMS: atom_id res chain seq x y z
N MET A 1 5.89 -19.41 1.91
CA MET A 1 6.46 -18.77 0.69
C MET A 1 5.73 -19.19 -0.57
N VAL A 2 5.54 -20.50 -0.85
CA VAL A 2 4.83 -20.98 -2.05
C VAL A 2 3.37 -20.51 -2.12
N TYR A 3 2.65 -20.50 -0.99
CA TYR A 3 1.24 -20.06 -0.94
C TYR A 3 1.06 -18.58 -1.26
N THR A 4 1.97 -17.73 -0.76
CA THR A 4 1.91 -16.27 -0.96
C THR A 4 2.22 -15.89 -2.40
N ILE A 5 3.13 -16.60 -3.06
CA ILE A 5 3.45 -16.42 -4.50
C ILE A 5 2.28 -16.88 -5.40
N GLY A 6 1.54 -17.93 -5.00
CA GLY A 6 0.33 -18.36 -5.68
C GLY A 6 -0.78 -17.31 -5.60
N CYS A 7 -1.08 -16.83 -4.38
CA CYS A 7 -2.12 -15.83 -4.17
C CYS A 7 -1.83 -14.48 -4.87
N THR A 8 -0.58 -14.04 -4.95
CA THR A 8 -0.24 -12.80 -5.69
C THR A 8 -0.41 -12.97 -7.20
N LYS A 9 -0.10 -14.15 -7.76
CA LYS A 9 -0.34 -14.46 -9.19
C LYS A 9 -1.82 -14.55 -9.55
N ASP A 10 -2.66 -14.98 -8.62
CA ASP A 10 -4.11 -15.02 -8.87
C ASP A 10 -4.75 -13.64 -8.74
N VAL A 11 -4.29 -12.82 -7.78
CA VAL A 11 -4.69 -11.40 -7.69
C VAL A 11 -4.30 -10.63 -8.95
N ASP A 12 -3.09 -10.84 -9.48
CA ASP A 12 -2.60 -10.16 -10.69
C ASP A 12 -3.53 -10.38 -11.91
N LYS A 13 -4.01 -11.60 -12.11
CA LYS A 13 -4.93 -11.95 -13.23
C LYS A 13 -6.30 -11.26 -13.12
N GLU A 14 -6.72 -10.91 -11.91
CA GLU A 14 -7.99 -10.23 -11.64
C GLU A 14 -7.90 -8.71 -11.81
N LEU A 15 -6.69 -8.16 -11.95
CA LEU A 15 -6.47 -6.73 -12.10
C LEU A 15 -6.57 -6.29 -13.55
N ILE A 16 -7.14 -5.10 -13.74
CA ILE A 16 -7.17 -4.40 -15.01
C ILE A 16 -6.47 -3.05 -14.85
N LYS A 17 -5.64 -2.71 -15.83
CA LYS A 17 -4.96 -1.41 -15.86
C LYS A 17 -5.92 -0.34 -16.35
N MET A 18 -5.94 0.78 -15.64
CA MET A 18 -6.68 1.99 -15.95
C MET A 18 -5.71 3.16 -16.10
N THR A 19 -6.07 4.09 -16.97
CA THR A 19 -5.39 5.39 -17.10
C THR A 19 -6.45 6.48 -17.09
N ALA A 20 -6.29 7.47 -16.22
CA ALA A 20 -7.26 8.55 -16.03
C ALA A 20 -6.59 9.80 -15.45
N THR A 21 -7.25 10.95 -15.55
CA THR A 21 -6.74 12.23 -15.05
C THR A 21 -7.23 12.51 -13.63
N MET A 22 -6.28 12.57 -12.68
CA MET A 22 -6.56 12.81 -11.26
C MET A 22 -7.14 14.19 -11.02
N SER A 23 -8.34 14.28 -10.46
CA SER A 23 -9.02 15.53 -10.08
C SER A 23 -8.88 15.86 -8.58
N VAL A 24 -8.66 14.85 -7.73
CA VAL A 24 -8.46 15.03 -6.29
C VAL A 24 -7.43 14.03 -5.78
N SER A 25 -6.53 14.48 -4.90
CA SER A 25 -5.65 13.64 -4.07
C SER A 25 -5.67 14.12 -2.64
N LYS A 26 -6.08 13.25 -1.73
CA LYS A 26 -6.16 13.53 -0.30
C LYS A 26 -5.53 12.41 0.50
N LYS A 27 -4.74 12.78 1.51
CA LYS A 27 -4.25 11.89 2.55
C LYS A 27 -5.06 12.14 3.82
N ILE A 28 -5.65 11.09 4.37
CA ILE A 28 -6.32 11.11 5.67
C ILE A 28 -5.49 10.27 6.63
N SER A 29 -5.04 10.89 7.73
CA SER A 29 -4.34 10.23 8.81
C SER A 29 -4.88 10.77 10.14
N ARG A 30 -5.04 9.88 11.12
CA ARG A 30 -5.46 10.24 12.49
C ARG A 30 -4.27 10.40 13.45
N GLY A 31 -3.04 10.41 12.94
CA GLY A 31 -1.82 10.57 13.71
C GLY A 31 -0.69 9.61 13.32
N ALA A 32 0.44 9.71 14.01
CA ALA A 32 1.68 9.02 13.66
C ALA A 32 1.63 7.47 13.71
N ARG A 33 0.61 6.89 14.36
CA ARG A 33 0.44 5.44 14.52
C ARG A 33 -0.87 4.90 13.91
N SER A 34 -1.66 5.77 13.30
CA SER A 34 -2.93 5.36 12.69
C SER A 34 -2.75 5.01 11.23
N ASP A 35 -3.59 4.13 10.74
CA ASP A 35 -3.76 3.86 9.32
C ASP A 35 -3.92 5.16 8.52
N VAL A 36 -3.27 5.19 7.36
CA VAL A 36 -3.30 6.32 6.44
C VAL A 36 -4.12 5.91 5.23
N GLU A 37 -5.23 6.60 5.01
CA GLU A 37 -6.07 6.44 3.82
C GLU A 37 -5.65 7.46 2.75
N TYR A 38 -5.28 6.98 1.58
CA TYR A 38 -5.05 7.79 0.39
C TYR A 38 -6.28 7.72 -0.49
N ILE A 39 -6.91 8.87 -0.72
CA ILE A 39 -8.14 9.03 -1.48
C ILE A 39 -7.84 9.78 -2.77
N GLN A 40 -8.32 9.24 -3.88
CA GLN A 40 -8.09 9.71 -5.23
C GLN A 40 -9.41 9.78 -5.98
N LYS A 41 -9.63 10.86 -6.74
CA LYS A 41 -10.73 10.98 -7.68
C LYS A 41 -10.19 11.29 -9.07
N PHE A 42 -10.91 10.85 -10.09
CA PHE A 42 -10.56 11.05 -11.49
C PHE A 42 -11.69 11.77 -12.20
N THR A 43 -11.36 12.49 -13.26
CA THR A 43 -12.35 13.28 -14.03
C THR A 43 -13.34 12.37 -14.75
N GLU A 44 -12.87 11.20 -15.19
CA GLU A 44 -13.56 10.25 -16.04
C GLU A 44 -14.47 9.29 -15.26
N CYS A 45 -14.39 9.27 -13.93
CA CYS A 45 -15.06 8.30 -13.07
C CYS A 45 -15.85 8.98 -11.95
N LYS A 46 -17.05 8.47 -11.62
CA LYS A 46 -17.81 8.95 -10.44
C LYS A 46 -17.35 8.30 -9.14
N ALA A 47 -16.72 7.13 -9.23
CA ALA A 47 -16.19 6.42 -8.07
C ALA A 47 -15.03 7.17 -7.41
N THR A 48 -14.90 6.96 -6.11
CA THR A 48 -13.74 7.41 -5.32
C THR A 48 -12.80 6.24 -5.14
N PHE A 49 -11.53 6.41 -5.50
CA PHE A 49 -10.53 5.37 -5.37
C PHE A 49 -9.79 5.57 -4.06
N SER A 50 -9.76 4.55 -3.21
CA SER A 50 -9.20 4.68 -1.87
C SER A 50 -8.30 3.50 -1.54
N ARG A 51 -7.21 3.76 -0.83
CA ARG A 51 -6.40 2.71 -0.26
C ARG A 51 -5.84 3.08 1.10
N THR A 52 -5.94 2.14 2.03
CA THR A 52 -5.44 2.27 3.39
C THR A 52 -4.10 1.56 3.51
N PHE A 53 -3.13 2.23 4.14
CA PHE A 53 -1.83 1.68 4.47
C PHE A 53 -1.61 1.80 5.98
N SER A 54 -1.19 0.69 6.59
CA SER A 54 -0.90 0.59 8.03
C SER A 54 0.62 0.52 8.26
N GLY A 55 1.07 0.89 9.47
CA GLY A 55 2.46 0.70 9.90
C GLY A 55 3.51 1.38 9.01
N LEU A 56 4.67 0.73 8.82
CA LEU A 56 5.75 1.24 7.97
C LEU A 56 5.35 1.35 6.49
N GLY A 57 4.38 0.54 6.03
CA GLY A 57 3.84 0.63 4.68
C GLY A 57 3.29 2.03 4.34
N SER A 58 2.82 2.77 5.34
CA SER A 58 2.39 4.17 5.17
C SER A 58 3.56 5.15 4.97
N MET A 59 4.76 4.85 5.47
CA MET A 59 5.95 5.70 5.35
C MET A 59 6.57 5.64 3.96
N PHE A 60 6.51 4.48 3.32
CA PHE A 60 7.05 4.28 1.97
C PHE A 60 6.13 4.82 0.87
N ARG A 61 4.92 5.28 1.21
CA ARG A 61 3.98 5.80 0.22
C ARG A 61 4.13 7.30 0.01
N ALA A 62 4.65 7.66 -1.16
CA ALA A 62 4.73 9.04 -1.61
C ALA A 62 3.33 9.68 -1.69
N ASP A 63 3.17 10.83 -1.03
CA ASP A 63 1.97 11.66 -1.14
C ASP A 63 1.96 12.36 -2.51
N LYS A 64 0.91 12.11 -3.30
CA LYS A 64 0.75 12.66 -4.65
C LYS A 64 0.12 14.06 -4.65
N LEU A 65 -0.26 14.59 -3.48
CA LEU A 65 -0.91 15.90 -3.34
C LEU A 65 -0.09 17.02 -4.00
N LYS A 66 1.21 17.11 -3.72
CA LYS A 66 2.10 18.12 -4.34
C LYS A 66 2.33 17.91 -5.84
N ASN A 67 2.04 16.72 -6.36
CA ASN A 67 2.25 16.41 -7.76
C ASN A 67 1.09 16.88 -8.63
N ILE A 68 -0.13 16.96 -8.08
CA ILE A 68 -1.34 17.33 -8.83
C ILE A 68 -1.83 18.78 -8.59
N TYR A 69 -1.41 19.43 -7.51
CA TYR A 69 -1.78 20.81 -7.20
C TYR A 69 -0.63 21.78 -7.48
N LEU A 70 -0.96 23.01 -7.86
CA LEU A 70 0.01 24.10 -7.94
C LEU A 70 0.46 24.52 -6.52
N PRO A 71 1.63 25.16 -6.37
CA PRO A 71 1.97 25.77 -5.09
C PRO A 71 1.02 26.92 -4.78
N ALA A 72 0.82 27.21 -3.49
CA ALA A 72 0.03 28.34 -3.05
C ALA A 72 0.60 29.66 -3.65
N PRO A 73 -0.24 30.51 -4.27
CA PRO A 73 0.19 31.82 -4.75
C PRO A 73 0.79 32.68 -3.64
N ALA A 74 1.71 33.58 -4.00
CA ALA A 74 2.29 34.52 -3.05
C ALA A 74 1.18 35.37 -2.40
N GLY A 75 1.20 35.45 -1.06
CA GLY A 75 0.23 36.24 -0.28
C GLY A 75 -1.01 35.47 0.20
N ILE A 76 -1.18 34.20 -0.16
CA ILE A 76 -2.26 33.34 0.38
C ILE A 76 -1.71 32.45 1.49
N LEU A 77 -2.40 32.41 2.63
CA LEU A 77 -2.06 31.50 3.73
C LEU A 77 -2.23 30.03 3.27
N PRO A 78 -1.25 29.15 3.52
CA PRO A 78 -1.32 27.76 3.10
C PRO A 78 -2.58 27.03 3.53
N ASP A 79 -3.06 27.25 4.75
CA ASP A 79 -4.23 26.55 5.29
C ASP A 79 -5.51 26.87 4.51
N ILE A 80 -5.66 28.12 4.07
CA ILE A 80 -6.81 28.57 3.25
C ILE A 80 -6.69 28.02 1.83
N TYR A 81 -5.47 28.00 1.27
CA TYR A 81 -5.23 27.47 -0.08
C TYR A 81 -5.66 26.00 -0.19
N TRP A 82 -5.40 25.20 0.83
CA TRP A 82 -5.74 23.77 0.84
C TRP A 82 -7.24 23.48 1.00
N GLU A 83 -8.09 24.47 1.28
CA GLU A 83 -9.54 24.33 1.20
C GLU A 83 -10.04 24.28 -0.25
N ASN A 84 -9.40 25.06 -1.14
CA ASN A 84 -9.74 25.15 -2.56
C ASN A 84 -8.49 25.22 -3.45
N PRO A 85 -7.66 24.15 -3.50
CA PRO A 85 -6.38 24.18 -4.18
C PRO A 85 -6.55 24.19 -5.70
N THR A 86 -5.64 24.88 -6.38
CA THR A 86 -5.63 24.96 -7.85
C THR A 86 -4.92 23.75 -8.44
N LEU A 87 -5.56 23.07 -9.39
CA LEU A 87 -5.00 21.91 -10.08
C LEU A 87 -3.96 22.32 -11.12
N LYS A 88 -2.95 21.48 -11.31
CA LYS A 88 -2.04 21.53 -12.47
C LYS A 88 -2.78 21.22 -13.79
N PRO A 89 -2.15 21.44 -14.96
CA PRO A 89 -2.70 21.00 -16.24
C PRO A 89 -3.08 19.51 -16.26
N ALA A 90 -4.07 19.13 -17.07
CA ALA A 90 -4.57 17.76 -17.14
C ALA A 90 -3.49 16.74 -17.56
N GLU A 91 -2.56 17.16 -18.43
CA GLU A 91 -1.46 16.33 -18.93
C GLU A 91 -0.50 15.89 -17.83
N GLU A 92 -0.22 16.76 -16.86
CA GLU A 92 0.66 16.47 -15.71
C GLU A 92 -0.02 15.61 -14.63
N ARG A 93 -1.36 15.46 -14.72
CA ARG A 93 -2.18 14.74 -13.75
C ARG A 93 -2.69 13.39 -14.26
N LYS A 94 -2.25 12.96 -15.44
CA LYS A 94 -2.55 11.62 -15.93
C LYS A 94 -1.87 10.60 -15.03
N ALA A 95 -2.65 9.63 -14.59
CA ALA A 95 -2.19 8.56 -13.73
C ALA A 95 -2.62 7.21 -14.28
N SER A 96 -1.76 6.23 -14.07
CA SER A 96 -2.02 4.83 -14.35
C SER A 96 -2.14 4.07 -13.03
N PHE A 97 -3.16 3.23 -12.91
CA PHE A 97 -3.42 2.41 -11.72
C PHE A 97 -4.15 1.12 -12.11
N TYR A 98 -4.25 0.19 -11.17
CA TYR A 98 -4.96 -1.08 -11.38
C TYR A 98 -6.18 -1.16 -10.47
N ILE A 99 -7.25 -1.79 -10.96
CA ILE A 99 -8.45 -2.10 -10.17
C ILE A 99 -8.85 -3.56 -10.41
N PHE A 100 -9.67 -4.11 -9.53
CA PHE A 100 -10.24 -5.43 -9.76
C PHE A 100 -11.26 -5.38 -10.89
N ARG A 101 -11.24 -6.40 -11.75
CA ARG A 101 -12.21 -6.57 -12.84
C ARG A 101 -13.65 -6.56 -12.35
N ALA A 102 -13.90 -7.13 -11.16
CA ALA A 102 -15.21 -7.13 -10.52
C ALA A 102 -15.74 -5.72 -10.19
N ASP A 103 -14.85 -4.75 -9.96
CA ASP A 103 -15.22 -3.37 -9.62
C ASP A 103 -15.39 -2.47 -10.86
N GLN A 104 -15.06 -2.94 -12.06
CA GLN A 104 -15.13 -2.15 -13.28
C GLN A 104 -16.53 -1.58 -13.53
N GLN A 105 -17.58 -2.36 -13.31
CA GLN A 105 -18.97 -1.92 -13.50
C GLN A 105 -19.39 -0.85 -12.47
N ARG A 106 -18.70 -0.78 -11.33
CA ARG A 106 -19.02 0.14 -10.22
C ARG A 106 -18.34 1.50 -10.36
N MET A 107 -17.43 1.68 -11.32
CA MET A 107 -16.68 2.92 -11.53
C MET A 107 -17.56 4.15 -11.82
N ASN A 108 -18.74 3.92 -12.39
CA ASN A 108 -19.72 4.95 -12.71
C ASN A 108 -20.71 5.23 -11.57
N ASN A 109 -20.57 4.53 -10.44
CA ASN A 109 -21.38 4.73 -9.26
C ASN A 109 -20.62 5.56 -8.23
N ALA A 110 -21.33 6.30 -7.37
CA ALA A 110 -20.74 7.10 -6.29
C ALA A 110 -20.30 6.21 -5.11
N VAL A 111 -19.40 5.26 -5.37
CA VAL A 111 -18.90 4.27 -4.40
C VAL A 111 -17.39 4.38 -4.22
N LYS A 112 -16.88 3.80 -3.14
CA LYS A 112 -15.43 3.62 -2.93
C LYS A 112 -14.94 2.33 -3.58
N ILE A 113 -13.83 2.41 -4.33
CA ILE A 113 -13.20 1.27 -5.01
C ILE A 113 -11.73 1.20 -4.60
N PRO A 114 -11.19 0.03 -4.22
CA PRO A 114 -9.77 -0.12 -3.97
C PRO A 114 -8.97 -0.02 -5.28
N TYR A 115 -7.81 0.63 -5.22
CA TYR A 115 -6.85 0.63 -6.32
C TYR A 115 -5.55 -0.06 -5.91
N ILE A 116 -4.77 -0.49 -6.90
CA ILE A 116 -3.43 -1.03 -6.71
C ILE A 116 -2.47 -0.23 -7.59
N TYR A 117 -1.34 0.17 -7.02
CA TYR A 117 -0.21 0.75 -7.73
C TYR A 117 -0.57 1.96 -8.60
N LEU A 118 -0.91 3.06 -7.93
CA LEU A 118 -1.14 4.34 -8.59
C LEU A 118 0.19 5.05 -8.84
N LYS A 119 0.42 5.41 -10.10
CA LYS A 119 1.56 6.21 -10.55
C LYS A 119 1.09 7.34 -11.46
N LEU A 120 1.76 8.48 -11.40
CA LEU A 120 1.59 9.52 -12.43
C LEU A 120 2.40 9.13 -13.68
N ASP A 121 1.99 9.61 -14.85
CA ASP A 121 2.66 9.27 -16.11
C ASP A 121 4.10 9.81 -16.20
N ASN A 122 4.41 10.86 -15.44
CA ASN A 122 5.76 11.42 -15.31
C ASN A 122 6.66 10.68 -14.31
N GLU A 123 6.14 9.67 -13.60
CA GLU A 123 6.90 8.87 -12.65
C GLU A 123 7.50 7.63 -13.32
N SER A 124 8.73 7.29 -12.95
CA SER A 124 9.37 6.08 -13.46
C SER A 124 8.60 4.84 -13.03
N HIS A 125 8.41 3.91 -13.96
CA HIS A 125 7.79 2.64 -13.63
C HIS A 125 8.74 1.81 -12.76
N SER A 126 8.21 1.28 -11.67
CA SER A 126 8.91 0.37 -10.76
C SER A 126 8.12 -0.92 -10.65
N GLU A 127 8.65 -1.97 -11.27
CA GLU A 127 8.10 -3.33 -11.17
C GLU A 127 8.11 -3.82 -9.72
N THR A 128 9.18 -3.54 -8.98
CA THR A 128 9.28 -3.83 -7.55
C THR A 128 8.18 -3.14 -6.74
N GLY A 129 7.89 -1.87 -7.03
CA GLY A 129 6.80 -1.13 -6.37
C GLY A 129 5.43 -1.73 -6.63
N TYR A 130 5.17 -2.19 -7.86
CA TYR A 130 3.94 -2.87 -8.23
C TYR A 130 3.74 -4.18 -7.47
N LEU A 131 4.77 -5.05 -7.50
CA LEU A 131 4.74 -6.33 -6.79
C LEU A 131 4.59 -6.15 -5.28
N THR A 132 5.24 -5.13 -4.71
CA THR A 132 5.13 -4.82 -3.29
C THR A 132 3.70 -4.41 -2.92
N GLU A 133 3.03 -3.60 -3.74
CA GLU A 133 1.64 -3.21 -3.47
C GLU A 133 0.63 -4.36 -3.62
N ILE A 134 0.85 -5.27 -4.57
CA ILE A 134 0.06 -6.52 -4.68
C ILE A 134 0.29 -7.40 -3.46
N TYR A 135 1.54 -7.53 -3.02
CA TYR A 135 1.88 -8.33 -1.85
C TYR A 135 1.21 -7.78 -0.58
N VAL A 136 1.34 -6.46 -0.34
CA VAL A 136 0.69 -5.77 0.78
C VAL A 136 -0.83 -5.91 0.71
N TYR A 137 -1.43 -5.79 -0.49
CA TYR A 137 -2.87 -6.02 -0.67
C TYR A 137 -3.26 -7.44 -0.22
N THR A 138 -2.53 -8.43 -0.73
CA THR A 138 -2.84 -9.85 -0.52
C THR A 138 -2.67 -10.23 0.95
N LEU A 139 -1.63 -9.73 1.61
CA LEU A 139 -1.44 -9.94 3.04
C LEU A 139 -2.54 -9.27 3.87
N GLY A 140 -2.83 -8.00 3.58
CA GLY A 140 -3.80 -7.21 4.33
C GLY A 140 -5.24 -7.72 4.21
N GLU A 141 -5.69 -8.03 2.99
CA GLU A 141 -7.09 -8.41 2.75
C GLU A 141 -7.35 -9.93 2.72
N LYS A 142 -6.43 -10.75 2.20
CA LYS A 142 -6.70 -12.19 2.00
C LYS A 142 -6.13 -13.09 3.08
N ILE A 143 -4.95 -12.79 3.60
CA ILE A 143 -4.31 -13.61 4.65
C ILE A 143 -4.74 -13.13 6.04
N GLY A 144 -4.90 -11.82 6.22
CA GLY A 144 -5.33 -11.20 7.48
C GLY A 144 -4.20 -11.17 8.51
N GLY A 145 -4.05 -10.04 9.22
CA GLY A 145 -3.00 -9.85 10.22
C GLY A 145 -3.02 -10.89 11.35
N LEU A 146 -4.19 -11.43 11.69
CA LEU A 146 -4.36 -12.50 12.67
C LEU A 146 -3.68 -13.81 12.26
N THR A 147 -3.76 -14.19 10.98
CA THR A 147 -3.10 -15.41 10.48
C THR A 147 -1.59 -15.25 10.53
N ILE A 148 -1.06 -14.06 10.18
CA ILE A 148 0.36 -13.73 10.30
C ILE A 148 0.79 -13.80 11.77
N PHE A 149 -0.01 -13.23 12.68
CA PHE A 149 0.23 -13.27 14.12
C PHE A 149 0.27 -14.70 14.67
N PHE A 150 -0.70 -15.56 14.34
CA PHE A 150 -0.70 -16.96 14.79
C PHE A 150 0.47 -17.75 14.21
N ILE A 151 0.82 -17.54 12.94
CA ILE A 151 2.02 -18.15 12.34
C ILE A 151 3.28 -17.69 13.09
N MET A 152 3.37 -16.42 13.49
CA MET A 152 4.48 -15.94 14.30
C MET A 152 4.54 -16.57 15.68
N VAL A 153 3.41 -16.69 16.37
CA VAL A 153 3.34 -17.35 17.68
C VAL A 153 3.76 -18.82 17.58
N ILE A 154 3.26 -19.55 16.59
CA ILE A 154 3.64 -20.95 16.35
C ILE A 154 5.15 -21.06 16.08
N ASN A 155 5.70 -20.19 15.22
CA ASN A 155 7.13 -20.19 14.94
C ASN A 155 7.98 -19.82 16.17
N LEU A 156 7.51 -18.87 17.01
CA LEU A 156 8.18 -18.51 18.25
C LEU A 156 8.19 -19.68 19.24
N ILE A 157 7.08 -20.41 19.37
CA ILE A 157 6.98 -21.61 20.23
C ILE A 157 7.91 -22.71 19.71
N LEU A 158 7.91 -22.98 18.40
CA LEU A 158 8.84 -23.94 17.78
C LEU A 158 10.30 -23.53 17.98
N PHE A 159 10.58 -22.23 17.89
CA PHE A 159 11.89 -21.66 18.14
C PHE A 159 12.33 -21.82 19.60
N ILE A 160 11.49 -21.48 20.58
CA ILE A 160 11.77 -21.69 22.01
C ILE A 160 12.02 -23.17 22.30
N THR A 161 11.21 -24.06 21.73
CA THR A 161 11.36 -25.51 21.90
C THR A 161 12.67 -26.01 21.28
N ALA A 162 13.03 -25.51 20.09
CA ALA A 162 14.31 -25.78 19.47
C ALA A 162 15.48 -25.21 20.29
N LEU A 163 15.32 -24.03 20.90
CA LEU A 163 16.33 -23.34 21.69
C LEU A 163 16.61 -24.05 23.03
N ILE A 164 15.57 -24.60 23.67
CA ILE A 164 15.68 -25.48 24.84
C ILE A 164 16.43 -26.78 24.46
N LYS A 165 16.11 -27.35 23.30
CA LYS A 165 16.81 -28.53 22.76
C LYS A 165 18.25 -28.21 22.32
N TYR A 166 18.52 -26.95 21.97
CA TYR A 166 19.79 -26.38 21.49
C TYR A 166 20.76 -25.98 22.61
N GLN A 167 20.28 -25.56 23.79
CA GLN A 167 21.15 -25.38 24.97
C GLN A 167 21.92 -26.67 25.33
N ARG A 168 21.45 -27.83 24.85
CA ARG A 168 22.18 -29.10 24.92
C ARG A 168 23.29 -29.28 23.86
N ASN A 169 23.27 -28.60 22.71
CA ASN A 169 24.22 -28.78 21.60
C ASN A 169 24.64 -27.43 20.96
N LYS A 170 25.78 -26.91 21.42
CA LYS A 170 26.35 -25.57 21.13
C LYS A 170 26.92 -25.39 19.71
N LEU A 171 26.12 -25.37 18.63
CA LEU A 171 26.70 -25.19 17.27
C LEU A 171 26.05 -24.19 16.31
N TYR A 172 25.06 -23.38 16.71
CA TYR A 172 24.27 -22.61 15.72
C TYR A 172 23.76 -21.23 16.18
N VAL A 173 24.56 -20.47 16.95
CA VAL A 173 24.15 -19.13 17.45
C VAL A 173 23.91 -18.11 16.32
N GLY A 174 24.67 -18.19 15.22
CA GLY A 174 24.60 -17.20 14.14
C GLY A 174 23.32 -17.24 13.30
N ILE A 175 22.79 -18.43 13.01
CA ILE A 175 21.60 -18.61 12.15
C ILE A 175 20.33 -18.15 12.88
N GLY A 176 20.26 -18.34 14.20
CA GLY A 176 19.13 -17.92 15.02
C GLY A 176 18.93 -16.40 15.03
N MET A 177 20.02 -15.63 15.10
CA MET A 177 19.96 -14.16 15.12
C MET A 177 19.44 -13.59 13.79
N VAL A 178 19.86 -14.17 12.66
CA VAL A 178 19.38 -13.80 11.32
C VAL A 178 17.89 -14.09 11.16
N THR A 179 17.42 -15.22 11.70
CA THR A 179 16.01 -15.60 11.62
C THR A 179 15.14 -14.65 12.46
N ILE A 180 15.58 -14.28 13.67
CA ILE A 180 14.90 -13.28 14.51
C ILE A 180 14.84 -11.91 13.82
N LEU A 181 15.95 -11.45 13.24
CA LEU A 181 15.98 -10.21 12.48
C LEU A 181 14.99 -10.23 11.30
N PHE A 182 14.92 -11.34 10.58
CA PHE A 182 13.96 -11.51 9.49
C PHE A 182 12.50 -11.48 9.98
N TYR A 183 12.23 -12.04 11.16
CA TYR A 183 10.90 -12.00 11.77
C TYR A 183 10.52 -10.62 12.32
N ILE A 184 11.47 -9.88 12.91
CA ILE A 184 11.25 -8.48 13.33
C ILE A 184 10.94 -7.61 12.10
N LEU A 185 11.66 -7.81 11.00
CA LEU A 185 11.37 -7.15 9.72
C LEU A 185 9.97 -7.47 9.20
N LEU A 186 9.52 -8.74 9.30
CA LEU A 186 8.17 -9.15 8.92
C LEU A 186 7.06 -8.58 9.83
N LEU A 187 7.35 -8.31 11.11
CA LEU A 187 6.38 -7.73 12.04
C LEU A 187 6.24 -6.21 11.85
N LEU A 188 7.30 -5.57 11.37
CA LEU A 188 7.32 -4.14 11.09
C LEU A 188 6.69 -3.77 9.75
N PHE A 189 6.55 -4.72 8.82
CA PHE A 189 5.98 -4.55 7.46
C PHE A 189 4.56 -5.11 7.34
#